data_AF-A0A0N4VQG5-F1
#
_entry.id   AF-A0A0N4VQG5-F1
#
_cell.length_a   1.000
_cell.length_b   1.000
_cell.length_c   1.000
_cell.angle_alpha   90.00
_cell.angle_beta   90.00
_cell.angle_gamma   90.00
#
_symmetry.space_group_name_H-M   'P 1'
#
loop_
_entity.id
_entity.type
_entity.pdbx_description
1 polymer ?
#
loop_
_entity_poly.entity_id
_entity_poly.type
_entity_poly.pdbx_seq_one_letter_code
_entity_poly.pdbx_strand_id
1 'polypeptide(L)'
;MLEKIASRLECEDHTFNTLNVDLGYVHLVQKVAIIAPFSIYQIQTEITKDQTTRNQLKSLNNSPLVVYSSLDFASAEHVTLNTIARKIFFVPVYKKDLPHSPVVLITVCRYDSPINYFNDNPYTVYTREVGLVSSFDNQLDIVFRTYENGIFIFSMHDEGDLLVVQIVDGTIYVIYDFGTLSHSVLSGGVALNDGEWHEIRWTYNYDKVELIIDGALMNSTTPLGYAKRLDLDDQVSV
;
A
#
# COMPACT_ATOMS: atom_id res chain seq x y z
N MET A 1 -28.95 -12.71 -8.54
CA MET A 1 -28.81 -12.55 -7.08
C MET A 1 -27.57 -13.36 -6.71
N LEU A 2 -26.39 -12.78 -6.49
CA LEU A 2 -26.07 -11.62 -5.66
C LEU A 2 -25.18 -10.59 -6.36
N GLU A 3 -25.47 -9.32 -6.06
CA GLU A 3 -24.56 -8.18 -6.22
C GLU A 3 -23.36 -8.33 -5.26
N LYS A 4 -22.16 -8.08 -5.77
CA LYS A 4 -21.15 -7.35 -5.00
C LYS A 4 -20.74 -6.16 -5.86
N ILE A 5 -21.62 -5.15 -5.84
CA ILE A 5 -21.21 -3.76 -6.07
C ILE A 5 -19.99 -3.54 -5.17
N ALA A 6 -18.91 -2.97 -5.71
CA ALA A 6 -17.69 -2.62 -4.98
C ALA A 6 -18.06 -2.25 -3.54
N SER A 7 -17.71 -3.11 -2.57
CA SER A 7 -18.10 -2.88 -1.20
C SER A 7 -17.49 -1.56 -0.81
N ARG A 8 -18.33 -0.54 -0.62
CA ARG A 8 -17.92 0.72 -0.05
C ARG A 8 -17.17 0.36 1.23
N LEU A 9 -15.87 0.66 1.28
CA LEU A 9 -15.06 0.40 2.46
C LEU A 9 -15.80 0.98 3.66
N GLU A 10 -16.24 0.10 4.57
CA GLU A 10 -16.89 0.51 5.81
C GLU A 10 -15.78 1.04 6.72
N CYS A 11 -15.74 2.37 6.84
CA CYS A 11 -14.75 3.07 7.62
C CYS A 11 -15.36 3.64 8.89
N GLU A 12 -14.64 3.50 9.99
CA GLU A 12 -15.04 3.94 11.32
C GLU A 12 -13.96 4.85 11.92
N ASP A 13 -14.41 5.84 12.67
CA ASP A 13 -13.53 6.73 13.43
C ASP A 13 -13.38 6.20 14.86
N HIS A 14 -12.14 6.04 15.29
CA HIS A 14 -11.78 5.57 16.62
C HIS A 14 -10.89 6.58 17.33
N THR A 15 -10.99 6.57 18.66
CA THR A 15 -10.20 7.42 19.55
C THR A 15 -9.45 6.55 20.55
N PHE A 16 -8.14 6.79 20.71
CA PHE A 16 -7.27 6.03 21.59
C PHE A 16 -6.47 6.97 22.50
N ASN A 17 -6.33 6.64 23.77
CA ASN A 17 -5.52 7.41 24.73
C ASN A 17 -4.10 6.86 24.86
N THR A 18 -3.51 6.46 23.73
CA THR A 18 -2.18 5.82 23.64
C THR A 18 -1.53 6.09 22.29
N LEU A 19 -0.20 6.23 22.26
CA LEU A 19 0.60 6.30 21.03
C LEU A 19 0.87 4.93 20.41
N ASN A 20 0.55 3.84 21.11
CA ASN A 20 0.69 2.48 20.64
C ASN A 20 -0.71 1.89 20.49
N VAL A 21 -1.24 1.95 19.28
CA VAL A 21 -2.61 1.52 18.97
C VAL A 21 -2.59 0.09 18.42
N ASP A 22 -3.32 -0.82 19.05
CA ASP A 22 -3.58 -2.18 18.54
C ASP A 22 -5.04 -2.28 18.11
N LEU A 23 -5.26 -2.51 16.82
CA LEU A 23 -6.57 -2.63 16.20
C LEU A 23 -7.13 -4.07 16.33
N GLY A 24 -6.37 -4.99 16.92
CA GLY A 24 -6.72 -6.40 17.06
C GLY A 24 -6.52 -7.21 15.76
N TYR A 25 -7.00 -6.68 14.65
CA TYR A 25 -6.93 -7.26 13.29
C TYR A 25 -6.35 -6.25 12.29
N VAL A 26 -6.01 -6.72 11.09
CA VAL A 26 -5.51 -5.87 10.01
C VAL A 26 -6.64 -4.98 9.51
N HIS A 27 -6.40 -3.68 9.43
CA HIS A 27 -7.31 -2.70 8.87
C HIS A 27 -6.59 -1.84 7.84
N LEU A 28 -7.36 -1.24 6.94
CA LEU A 28 -6.87 -0.16 6.09
C LEU A 28 -6.94 1.15 6.87
N VAL A 29 -5.80 1.76 7.13
CA VAL A 29 -5.70 3.03 7.86
C VAL A 29 -5.80 4.18 6.85
N GLN A 30 -6.84 5.01 6.99
CA GLN A 30 -7.13 6.10 6.07
C GLN A 30 -6.67 7.46 6.57
N LYS A 31 -6.84 7.73 7.87
CA LYS A 31 -6.49 9.03 8.45
C LYS A 31 -6.01 8.87 9.87
N VAL A 32 -5.07 9.72 10.26
CA VAL A 32 -4.59 9.84 11.65
C VAL A 32 -4.46 11.30 12.05
N ALA A 33 -4.75 11.60 13.32
CA ALA A 33 -4.43 12.87 13.96
C ALA A 33 -4.07 12.63 15.43
N ILE A 34 -3.31 13.54 16.03
CA ILE A 34 -2.87 13.43 17.43
C ILE A 34 -3.23 14.71 18.17
N ILE A 35 -3.93 14.58 19.29
CA ILE A 35 -4.17 15.66 20.24
C ILE A 35 -3.18 15.52 21.40
N ALA A 36 -2.25 16.46 21.48
CA ALA A 36 -1.19 16.51 22.48
C ALA A 36 -0.54 17.90 22.48
N PRO A 37 0.21 18.28 23.53
CA PRO A 37 1.12 19.43 23.45
C PRO A 37 1.99 19.34 22.20
N PHE A 38 2.19 20.47 21.51
CA PHE A 38 2.89 20.53 20.22
C PHE A 38 4.16 19.68 20.19
N SER A 39 4.15 18.68 19.31
CA SER A 39 5.23 17.73 19.06
C SER A 39 5.09 17.14 17.65
N ILE A 40 6.08 16.36 17.25
CA ILE A 40 6.16 15.68 15.96
C ILE A 40 6.31 14.19 16.22
N TYR A 41 5.55 13.38 15.50
CA TYR A 41 5.54 11.92 15.65
C TYR A 41 5.83 11.26 14.31
N GLN A 42 6.76 10.31 14.29
CA GLN A 42 6.92 9.37 13.17
C GLN A 42 5.92 8.23 13.31
N ILE A 43 5.41 7.74 12.18
CA ILE A 43 4.47 6.60 12.18
C ILE A 43 5.20 5.32 11.81
N GLN A 44 5.04 4.29 12.63
CA GLN A 44 5.48 2.93 12.34
C GLN A 44 4.32 1.95 12.42
N THR A 45 4.36 0.86 11.67
CA THR A 45 3.29 -0.15 11.63
C THR A 45 3.81 -1.58 11.81
N GLU A 46 2.93 -2.44 12.30
CA GLU A 46 3.10 -3.91 12.28
C GLU A 46 1.83 -4.51 11.65
N ILE A 47 2.01 -5.46 10.74
CA ILE A 47 0.89 -6.15 10.06
C ILE A 47 0.58 -7.46 10.77
N THR A 48 1.61 -8.19 11.19
CA THR A 48 1.49 -9.52 11.79
C THR A 48 2.09 -9.55 13.20
N LYS A 49 1.87 -10.64 13.96
CA LYS A 49 2.39 -10.77 15.33
C LYS A 49 3.82 -11.31 15.38
N ASP A 50 4.23 -12.01 14.33
CA ASP A 50 5.55 -12.64 14.15
C ASP A 50 6.57 -11.72 13.47
N GLN A 51 6.15 -10.50 13.09
CA GLN A 51 7.03 -9.51 12.48
C GLN A 51 8.16 -9.11 13.43
N THR A 52 9.40 -9.12 12.92
CA THR A 52 10.59 -8.85 13.77
C THR A 52 10.93 -7.37 13.82
N THR A 53 10.66 -6.64 12.74
CA THR A 53 10.91 -5.20 12.62
C THR A 53 9.62 -4.41 12.41
N ARG A 54 9.59 -3.14 12.79
CA ARG A 54 8.43 -2.27 12.48
C ARG A 54 8.64 -1.57 11.17
N ASN A 55 7.59 -1.47 10.37
CA ASN A 55 7.62 -0.77 9.10
C ASN A 55 7.52 0.74 9.35
N GLN A 56 8.58 1.48 9.02
CA GLN A 56 8.57 2.93 9.08
C GLN A 56 7.78 3.47 7.88
N LEU A 57 6.67 4.16 8.13
CA LEU A 57 5.97 4.84 7.04
C LEU A 57 6.81 6.00 6.52
N LYS A 58 6.83 6.16 5.19
CA LYS A 58 7.61 7.16 4.48
C LYS A 58 6.72 8.02 3.59
N SER A 59 7.19 9.23 3.33
CA SER A 59 6.71 10.07 2.25
C SER A 59 7.34 9.64 0.92
N LEU A 60 6.78 10.10 -0.19
CA LEU A 60 7.26 9.80 -1.55
C LEU A 60 8.73 10.17 -1.75
N ASN A 61 9.26 11.15 -1.01
CA ASN A 61 10.67 11.54 -1.05
C ASN A 61 11.58 10.63 -0.18
N ASN A 62 11.09 9.47 0.26
CA ASN A 62 11.79 8.52 1.13
C ASN A 62 12.15 9.06 2.54
N SER A 63 11.58 10.20 2.94
CA SER A 63 11.70 10.71 4.32
C SER A 63 10.64 10.08 5.23
N PRO A 64 10.88 9.91 6.54
CA PRO A 64 9.87 9.43 7.47
C PRO A 64 8.59 10.28 7.40
N LEU A 65 7.43 9.62 7.32
CA LEU A 65 6.14 10.30 7.40
C LEU A 65 5.91 10.77 8.84
N VAL A 66 5.53 12.04 8.99
CA VAL A 66 5.34 12.67 10.30
C VAL A 66 3.93 13.21 10.47
N VAL A 67 3.47 13.21 11.73
CA VAL A 67 2.23 13.82 12.17
C VAL A 67 2.56 14.90 13.19
N TYR A 68 1.98 16.09 13.00
CA TYR A 68 2.03 17.17 13.98
C TYR A 68 0.85 17.02 14.93
N SER A 69 1.08 17.18 16.23
CA SER A 69 -0.03 17.18 17.18
C SER A 69 -0.71 18.54 17.26
N SER A 70 -2.03 18.50 17.43
CA SER A 70 -2.87 19.66 17.69
C SER A 70 -3.22 19.76 19.18
N LEU A 71 -3.54 20.97 19.65
CA LEU A 71 -3.88 21.20 21.06
C LEU A 71 -5.29 20.72 21.42
N ASP A 72 -6.21 20.70 20.45
CA ASP A 72 -7.60 20.32 20.64
C ASP A 72 -8.19 19.64 19.38
N PHE A 73 -9.36 19.04 19.55
CA PHE A 73 -10.07 18.33 18.48
C PHE A 73 -10.51 19.24 17.33
N ALA A 74 -10.76 20.52 17.58
CA ALA A 74 -11.22 21.45 16.56
C ALA A 74 -10.09 21.88 15.60
N SER A 75 -8.85 21.83 16.07
CA SER A 75 -7.63 22.13 15.32
C SER A 75 -6.89 20.89 14.84
N ALA A 76 -7.48 19.70 14.97
CA ALA A 76 -6.87 18.43 14.59
C ALA A 76 -6.55 18.40 13.08
N GLU A 77 -5.28 18.36 12.73
CA GLU A 77 -4.85 18.17 11.35
C GLU A 77 -4.76 16.68 11.03
N HIS A 78 -5.58 16.23 10.08
CA HIS A 78 -5.60 14.82 9.68
C HIS A 78 -4.57 14.57 8.57
N VAL A 79 -3.64 13.66 8.85
CA VAL A 79 -2.76 13.10 7.82
C VAL A 79 -3.48 11.94 7.15
N THR A 80 -3.70 12.06 5.84
CA THR A 80 -4.25 10.96 5.03
C THR A 80 -3.17 9.90 4.83
N LEU A 81 -3.55 8.66 5.11
CA LEU A 81 -2.79 7.44 4.89
C LEU A 81 -3.57 6.55 3.92
N ASN A 82 -2.86 5.60 3.33
CA ASN A 82 -3.48 4.48 2.64
C ASN A 82 -2.54 3.30 2.85
N THR A 83 -2.56 2.74 4.05
CA THR A 83 -1.65 1.66 4.45
C THR A 83 -2.41 0.64 5.29
N ILE A 84 -2.00 -0.62 5.21
CA ILE A 84 -2.57 -1.66 6.06
C ILE A 84 -1.75 -1.80 7.34
N ALA A 85 -2.44 -1.95 8.46
CA ALA A 85 -1.79 -2.16 9.75
C ALA A 85 -2.70 -2.91 10.71
N ARG A 86 -2.09 -3.72 11.58
CA ARG A 86 -2.73 -4.25 12.79
C ARG A 86 -2.38 -3.39 14.00
N LYS A 87 -1.12 -2.95 14.08
CA LYS A 87 -0.67 -2.00 15.10
C LYS A 87 -0.04 -0.78 14.46
N ILE A 88 -0.24 0.36 15.11
CA ILE A 88 0.31 1.64 14.71
C ILE A 88 1.01 2.27 15.91
N PHE A 89 2.23 2.74 15.69
CA PHE A 89 3.07 3.35 16.70
C PHE A 89 3.39 4.78 16.29
N PHE A 90 3.07 5.72 17.16
CA PHE A 90 3.37 7.13 17.00
C PHE A 90 4.59 7.46 17.86
N VAL A 91 5.77 7.43 17.24
CA VAL A 91 7.05 7.58 17.92
C VAL A 91 7.42 9.07 17.97
N PRO A 92 7.51 9.70 19.16
CA PRO A 92 7.84 11.11 19.25
C PRO A 92 9.28 11.36 18.79
N VAL A 93 9.46 12.35 17.91
CA VAL A 93 10.79 12.78 17.43
C VAL A 93 11.60 13.39 18.57
N TYR A 94 10.93 14.10 19.48
CA TYR A 94 11.55 14.71 20.67
C TYR A 94 11.09 14.00 21.94
N LYS A 95 12.04 13.59 22.78
CA LYS A 95 11.74 13.04 24.11
C LYS A 95 11.24 14.15 25.01
N LYS A 96 9.95 14.17 25.28
CA LYS A 96 9.31 15.09 26.22
C LYS A 96 8.40 14.29 27.14
N ASP A 97 8.51 14.54 28.44
CA ASP A 97 7.51 14.03 29.38
C ASP A 97 6.18 14.71 29.07
N LEU A 98 5.25 13.92 28.53
CA LEU A 98 3.91 14.38 28.20
C LEU A 98 3.11 14.46 29.50
N PRO A 99 2.59 15.64 29.89
CA PRO A 99 1.86 15.80 31.14
C PRO A 99 0.53 15.03 31.16
N HIS A 100 -0.01 14.70 29.99
CA HIS A 100 -1.21 13.89 29.81
C HIS A 100 -0.99 12.88 28.68
N SER A 101 -1.69 11.74 28.74
CA SER A 101 -1.69 10.79 27.64
C SER A 101 -2.21 11.46 26.37
N PRO A 102 -1.47 11.38 25.25
CA PRO A 102 -1.93 11.92 23.98
C PRO A 102 -3.16 11.13 23.50
N VAL A 103 -4.05 11.83 22.81
CA VAL A 103 -5.24 11.23 22.19
C VAL A 103 -4.95 11.07 20.71
N VAL A 104 -5.07 9.84 20.20
CA VAL A 104 -4.93 9.53 18.79
C VAL A 104 -6.31 9.33 18.19
N LEU A 105 -6.58 10.05 17.11
CA LEU A 105 -7.76 9.89 16.26
C LEU A 105 -7.37 9.09 15.03
N ILE A 106 -8.08 8.01 14.73
CA ILE A 106 -7.81 7.19 13.55
C ILE A 106 -9.11 6.88 12.82
N THR A 107 -9.12 7.09 11.51
CA THR A 107 -10.13 6.53 10.61
C THR A 107 -9.57 5.25 10.02
N VAL A 108 -10.21 4.11 10.31
CA VAL A 108 -9.83 2.81 9.75
C VAL A 108 -10.99 2.21 8.99
N CYS A 109 -10.70 1.44 7.94
CA CYS A 109 -11.69 0.68 7.22
C CYS A 109 -11.44 -0.82 7.38
N ARG A 110 -12.53 -1.58 7.37
CA ARG A 110 -12.46 -3.03 7.39
C ARG A 110 -11.65 -3.53 6.18
N TYR A 111 -10.66 -4.38 6.44
CA TYR A 111 -9.83 -4.99 5.42
C TYR A 111 -10.05 -6.50 5.43
N ASP A 112 -10.85 -7.00 4.48
CA ASP A 112 -11.30 -8.40 4.44
C ASP A 112 -10.42 -9.31 3.56
N SER A 113 -9.23 -8.87 3.14
CA SER A 113 -8.33 -9.72 2.35
C SER A 113 -7.53 -10.67 3.27
N PRO A 114 -7.69 -12.00 3.14
CA PRO A 114 -6.90 -12.94 3.91
C PRO A 114 -5.42 -12.92 3.46
N ILE A 115 -4.51 -13.14 4.41
CA ILE A 115 -3.10 -13.41 4.07
C ILE A 115 -3.03 -14.80 3.44
N ASN A 116 -2.65 -14.86 2.16
CA ASN A 116 -2.48 -16.10 1.42
C ASN A 116 -1.01 -16.52 1.42
N TYR A 117 -0.79 -17.84 1.47
CA TYR A 117 0.53 -18.44 1.39
C TYR A 117 0.66 -19.10 0.03
N PHE A 118 1.50 -18.52 -0.82
CA PHE A 118 1.80 -19.06 -2.14
C PHE A 118 3.00 -19.98 -2.04
N ASN A 119 2.93 -21.10 -2.74
CA ASN A 119 4.06 -21.95 -3.06
C ASN A 119 4.33 -21.83 -4.57
N ASP A 120 5.30 -22.58 -5.10
CA ASP A 120 5.64 -22.53 -6.53
C ASP A 120 4.54 -23.07 -7.47
N ASN A 121 3.32 -23.31 -6.97
CA ASN A 121 2.19 -23.67 -7.83
C ASN A 121 1.49 -22.41 -8.34
N PRO A 122 1.16 -22.35 -9.64
CA PRO A 122 0.45 -21.20 -10.20
C PRO A 122 -0.95 -21.09 -9.59
N TYR A 123 -1.32 -19.87 -9.20
CA TYR A 123 -2.66 -19.53 -8.76
C TYR A 123 -3.30 -18.60 -9.79
N THR A 124 -4.60 -18.73 -10.01
CA THR A 124 -5.32 -17.89 -10.96
C THR A 124 -6.54 -17.30 -10.28
N VAL A 125 -6.75 -16.00 -10.47
CA VAL A 125 -7.83 -15.24 -9.84
C VAL A 125 -8.57 -14.46 -10.91
N TYR A 126 -9.89 -14.35 -10.76
CA TYR A 126 -10.66 -13.48 -11.63
C TYR A 126 -10.33 -12.01 -11.30
N THR A 127 -10.01 -11.21 -12.31
CA THR A 127 -9.63 -9.79 -12.13
C THR A 127 -10.65 -9.00 -11.32
N ARG A 128 -11.94 -9.24 -11.59
CA ARG A 128 -13.05 -8.60 -10.88
C ARG A 128 -13.12 -8.94 -9.40
N GLU A 129 -12.68 -10.12 -8.98
CA GLU A 129 -12.69 -10.53 -7.58
C GLU A 129 -11.64 -9.80 -6.76
N VAL A 130 -10.52 -9.42 -7.39
CA VAL A 130 -9.43 -8.65 -6.79
C VAL A 130 -9.51 -7.14 -7.09
N GLY A 131 -10.63 -6.69 -7.68
CA GLY A 131 -10.86 -5.27 -7.96
C GLY A 131 -10.00 -4.70 -9.11
N LEU A 132 -9.38 -5.57 -9.91
CA LEU A 132 -8.68 -5.19 -11.13
C LEU A 132 -9.71 -5.02 -12.26
N VAL A 133 -9.70 -3.86 -12.91
CA VAL A 133 -10.67 -3.51 -13.96
C VAL A 133 -9.95 -2.80 -15.09
N SER A 134 -10.30 -3.13 -16.33
CA SER A 134 -9.74 -2.42 -17.48
C SER A 134 -10.11 -0.94 -17.50
N SER A 135 -9.12 -0.06 -17.38
CA SER A 135 -9.31 1.38 -17.17
C SER A 135 -8.15 2.23 -17.70
N PHE A 136 -8.36 3.54 -17.79
CA PHE A 136 -7.33 4.57 -18.08
C PHE A 136 -6.58 5.02 -16.82
N ASP A 137 -7.05 4.58 -15.66
CA ASP A 137 -6.45 4.78 -14.35
C ASP A 137 -6.53 3.47 -13.57
N ASN A 138 -5.42 3.05 -12.99
CA ASN A 138 -5.31 1.83 -12.21
C ASN A 138 -4.41 2.07 -11.00
N GLN A 139 -4.75 1.45 -9.89
CA GLN A 139 -3.87 1.34 -8.74
C GLN A 139 -3.84 -0.11 -8.30
N LEU A 140 -2.63 -0.63 -8.15
CA LEU A 140 -2.37 -1.96 -7.66
C LEU A 140 -1.49 -1.87 -6.42
N ASP A 141 -2.02 -2.36 -5.30
CA ASP A 141 -1.32 -2.45 -4.02
C ASP A 141 -1.08 -3.93 -3.69
N ILE A 142 0.18 -4.31 -3.53
CA ILE A 142 0.60 -5.66 -3.15
C ILE A 142 1.41 -5.56 -1.87
N VAL A 143 0.99 -6.31 -0.85
CA VAL A 143 1.72 -6.43 0.41
C VAL A 143 2.23 -7.85 0.56
N PHE A 144 3.54 -8.02 0.69
CA PHE A 144 4.21 -9.31 0.60
C PHE A 144 5.36 -9.42 1.61
N ARG A 145 5.77 -10.67 1.87
CA ARG A 145 7.06 -11.03 2.45
C ARG A 145 7.56 -12.30 1.78
N THR A 146 8.84 -12.37 1.44
CA THR A 146 9.42 -13.53 0.73
C THR A 146 10.92 -13.62 0.98
N TYR A 147 11.51 -14.80 0.76
CA TYR A 147 12.96 -14.99 0.58
C TYR A 147 13.32 -15.32 -0.88
N GLU A 148 12.32 -15.55 -1.72
CA GLU A 148 12.45 -16.10 -3.06
C GLU A 148 12.12 -15.07 -4.14
N ASN A 149 12.60 -15.35 -5.35
CA ASN A 149 12.16 -14.68 -6.57
C ASN A 149 10.78 -15.19 -6.98
N GLY A 150 9.99 -14.37 -7.68
CA GLY A 150 8.65 -14.78 -8.06
C GLY A 150 7.88 -13.72 -8.83
N ILE A 151 6.75 -14.15 -9.39
CA ILE A 151 5.77 -13.27 -10.03
C ILE A 151 4.65 -13.05 -9.01
N PHE A 152 4.17 -11.81 -8.91
CA PHE A 152 2.99 -11.49 -8.12
C PHE A 152 1.75 -11.36 -9.00
N ILE A 153 1.92 -10.85 -10.22
CA ILE A 153 0.84 -10.65 -11.19
C ILE A 153 1.38 -10.90 -12.59
N PHE A 154 0.62 -11.66 -13.36
CA PHE A 154 0.78 -11.80 -14.80
C PHE A 154 -0.59 -11.70 -15.48
N SER A 155 -0.75 -10.66 -16.31
CA SER A 155 -1.90 -10.44 -17.18
C SER A 155 -1.40 -10.16 -18.59
N MET A 156 -1.94 -10.85 -19.58
CA MET A 156 -1.71 -10.57 -21.00
C MET A 156 -3.06 -10.65 -21.71
N HIS A 157 -3.49 -9.55 -22.32
CA HIS A 157 -4.72 -9.50 -23.10
C HIS A 157 -4.42 -9.67 -24.59
N ASP A 158 -5.36 -10.23 -25.34
CA ASP A 158 -5.19 -10.56 -26.76
C ASP A 158 -4.91 -9.32 -27.64
N GLU A 159 -5.30 -8.13 -27.20
CA GLU A 159 -5.03 -6.86 -27.91
C GLU A 159 -3.61 -6.29 -27.67
N GLY A 160 -2.77 -7.01 -26.89
CA GLY A 160 -1.36 -6.68 -26.68
C GLY A 160 -1.07 -5.97 -25.36
N ASP A 161 -2.07 -5.78 -24.51
CA ASP A 161 -1.90 -5.26 -23.17
C ASP A 161 -1.19 -6.28 -22.27
N LEU A 162 -0.28 -5.77 -21.45
CA LEU A 162 0.56 -6.55 -20.57
C LEU A 162 0.66 -5.88 -19.21
N LEU A 163 0.57 -6.67 -18.15
CA LEU A 163 0.98 -6.26 -16.81
C LEU A 163 1.67 -7.44 -16.13
N VAL A 164 2.94 -7.26 -15.80
CA VAL A 164 3.72 -8.20 -15.00
C VAL A 164 4.32 -7.45 -13.82
N VAL A 165 4.08 -7.96 -12.61
CA VAL A 165 4.76 -7.51 -11.39
C VAL A 165 5.53 -8.68 -10.84
N GLN A 166 6.84 -8.54 -10.66
CA GLN A 166 7.71 -9.61 -10.18
C GLN A 166 8.83 -9.09 -9.29
N ILE A 167 9.39 -9.98 -8.50
CA ILE A 167 10.62 -9.78 -7.72
C ILE A 167 11.73 -10.67 -8.27
N VAL A 168 12.87 -10.06 -8.57
CA VAL A 168 14.09 -10.74 -9.05
C VAL A 168 15.29 -10.18 -8.29
N ASP A 169 15.99 -11.07 -7.59
CA ASP A 169 17.14 -10.78 -6.74
C ASP A 169 16.90 -9.61 -5.78
N GLY A 170 15.72 -9.62 -5.16
CA GLY A 170 15.30 -8.60 -4.19
C GLY A 170 14.91 -7.25 -4.80
N THR A 171 14.82 -7.13 -6.13
CA THR A 171 14.40 -5.92 -6.84
C THR A 171 13.02 -6.14 -7.47
N ILE A 172 12.14 -5.15 -7.37
CA ILE A 172 10.82 -5.20 -8.01
C ILE A 172 10.92 -4.71 -9.44
N TYR A 173 10.25 -5.42 -10.34
CA TYR A 173 10.04 -5.05 -11.72
C TYR A 173 8.55 -5.01 -12.03
N VAL A 174 8.11 -3.91 -12.62
CA VAL A 174 6.80 -3.75 -13.23
C VAL A 174 6.99 -3.59 -14.73
N ILE A 175 6.53 -4.57 -15.49
CA ILE A 175 6.57 -4.60 -16.95
C ILE A 175 5.15 -4.40 -17.43
N TYR A 176 4.92 -3.41 -18.29
CA TYR A 176 3.57 -3.11 -18.74
C TYR A 176 3.54 -2.64 -20.20
N ASP A 177 2.40 -2.89 -20.84
CA ASP A 177 2.04 -2.39 -22.17
C ASP A 177 0.53 -2.09 -22.17
N PHE A 178 0.14 -1.00 -22.84
CA PHE A 178 -1.24 -0.56 -22.95
C PHE A 178 -1.78 -0.81 -24.37
N GLY A 179 -1.35 -1.90 -25.03
CA GLY A 179 -1.75 -2.26 -26.40
C GLY A 179 -0.87 -1.66 -27.50
N THR A 180 0.37 -1.28 -27.21
CA THR A 180 1.33 -0.73 -28.19
C THR A 180 2.27 -1.76 -28.81
N LEU A 181 2.28 -2.99 -28.28
CA LEU A 181 3.21 -4.08 -28.62
C LEU A 181 4.68 -3.73 -28.34
N SER A 182 4.91 -2.80 -27.41
CA SER A 182 6.22 -2.35 -26.93
C SER A 182 6.14 -2.07 -25.43
N HIS A 183 6.56 -3.04 -24.62
CA HIS A 183 6.51 -2.92 -23.17
C HIS A 183 7.45 -1.85 -22.62
N SER A 184 7.05 -1.25 -21.50
CA SER A 184 7.86 -0.40 -20.64
C SER A 184 8.19 -1.13 -19.34
N VAL A 185 9.28 -0.72 -18.68
CA VAL A 185 9.73 -1.33 -17.42
C VAL A 185 9.99 -0.24 -16.38
N LEU A 186 9.38 -0.38 -15.21
CA LEU A 186 9.80 0.31 -13.99
C LEU A 186 10.45 -0.70 -13.06
N SER A 187 11.53 -0.30 -12.41
CA SER A 187 12.17 -1.13 -11.40
C SER A 187 12.63 -0.30 -10.21
N GLY A 188 12.71 -0.93 -9.04
CA GLY A 188 13.11 -0.28 -7.80
C GLY A 188 13.19 -1.22 -6.61
N GLY A 189 13.69 -0.67 -5.50
CA GLY A 189 13.95 -1.45 -4.29
C GLY A 189 15.24 -2.27 -4.36
N VAL A 190 15.71 -2.72 -3.19
CA VAL A 190 16.90 -3.56 -3.05
C VAL A 190 16.68 -4.50 -1.88
N ALA A 191 17.01 -5.78 -2.06
CA ALA A 191 16.93 -6.81 -1.01
C ALA A 191 15.55 -6.92 -0.35
N LEU A 192 14.46 -6.76 -1.12
CA LEU A 192 13.08 -6.87 -0.63
C LEU A 192 12.62 -8.32 -0.41
N ASN A 193 13.52 -9.28 -0.63
CA ASN A 193 13.35 -10.69 -0.30
C ASN A 193 14.07 -11.03 1.01
N ASP A 194 13.94 -10.17 2.02
CA ASP A 194 14.57 -10.30 3.34
C ASP A 194 13.67 -11.00 4.38
N GLY A 195 12.46 -11.40 3.97
CA GLY A 195 11.46 -12.03 4.83
C GLY A 195 10.62 -11.07 5.67
N GLU A 196 10.84 -9.76 5.57
CA GLU A 196 10.01 -8.74 6.22
C GLU A 196 8.86 -8.29 5.28
N TRP A 197 7.88 -7.60 5.86
CA TRP A 197 6.71 -7.14 5.13
C TRP A 197 7.00 -5.86 4.35
N HIS A 198 6.81 -5.91 3.03
CA HIS A 198 6.95 -4.78 2.12
C HIS A 198 5.63 -4.47 1.40
N GLU A 199 5.47 -3.22 0.98
CA GLU A 199 4.36 -2.75 0.17
C GLU A 199 4.88 -2.27 -1.20
N ILE A 200 4.31 -2.82 -2.28
CA ILE A 200 4.45 -2.32 -3.65
C ILE A 200 3.15 -1.63 -4.01
N ARG A 201 3.27 -0.41 -4.49
CA ARG A 201 2.18 0.32 -5.13
C ARG A 201 2.59 0.71 -6.53
N TRP A 202 1.85 0.19 -7.50
CA TRP A 202 1.90 0.65 -8.88
C TRP A 202 0.69 1.54 -9.15
N THR A 203 0.94 2.76 -9.61
CA THR A 203 -0.13 3.66 -10.04
C THR A 203 0.02 3.95 -11.52
N TYR A 204 -1.12 3.94 -12.20
CA TYR A 204 -1.29 4.45 -13.54
C TYR A 204 -2.43 5.45 -13.54
N ASN A 205 -2.18 6.65 -14.03
CA ASN A 205 -3.21 7.64 -14.29
C ASN A 205 -2.89 8.29 -15.63
N TYR A 206 -3.48 7.77 -16.72
CA TYR A 206 -3.43 8.24 -18.10
C TYR A 206 -2.06 8.70 -18.66
N ASP A 207 -1.48 9.78 -18.12
CA ASP A 207 -0.21 10.38 -18.50
C ASP A 207 0.98 9.97 -17.62
N LYS A 208 0.74 9.31 -16.48
CA LYS A 208 1.79 9.02 -15.50
C LYS A 208 1.72 7.59 -14.97
N VAL A 209 2.88 6.94 -14.88
CA VAL A 209 3.08 5.64 -14.23
C VAL A 209 4.09 5.81 -13.10
N GLU A 210 3.81 5.25 -11.93
CA GLU A 210 4.71 5.30 -10.77
C GLU A 210 4.87 3.92 -10.12
N LEU A 211 6.09 3.64 -9.67
CA LEU A 211 6.41 2.54 -8.78
C LEU A 211 6.81 3.13 -7.43
N ILE A 212 6.01 2.82 -6.42
CA ILE A 212 6.20 3.24 -5.03
C ILE A 212 6.46 1.97 -4.22
N ILE A 213 7.51 1.97 -3.40
CA ILE A 213 7.86 0.85 -2.52
C ILE A 213 8.02 1.38 -1.10
N ASP A 214 7.33 0.75 -0.15
CA ASP A 214 7.31 1.15 1.28
C ASP A 214 7.03 2.65 1.47
N GLY A 215 6.09 3.17 0.68
CA GLY A 215 5.67 4.58 0.68
C GLY A 215 6.60 5.56 -0.04
N ALA A 216 7.77 5.11 -0.52
CA ALA A 216 8.73 5.95 -1.22
C ALA A 216 8.65 5.78 -2.74
N LEU A 217 8.68 6.88 -3.50
CA LEU A 217 8.69 6.84 -4.96
C LEU A 217 10.04 6.33 -5.46
N MET A 218 10.03 5.18 -6.13
CA MET A 218 11.24 4.56 -6.67
C MET A 218 11.50 4.98 -8.10
N ASN A 219 10.45 4.99 -8.92
CA ASN A 219 10.56 5.27 -10.35
C ASN A 219 9.24 5.82 -10.89
N SER A 220 9.31 6.68 -11.90
CA SER A 220 8.15 7.22 -12.58
C SER A 220 8.47 7.53 -14.03
N THR A 221 7.49 7.33 -14.90
CA THR A 221 7.59 7.65 -16.32
C THR A 221 6.24 8.04 -16.89
N THR A 222 6.24 8.56 -18.11
CA THR A 222 5.02 8.76 -18.90
C THR A 222 4.82 7.57 -19.85
N PRO A 223 3.58 7.06 -20.00
CA PRO A 223 3.32 5.99 -20.96
C PRO A 223 3.65 6.42 -22.39
N LEU A 224 4.31 5.53 -23.12
CA LEU A 224 4.55 5.70 -24.55
C LEU A 224 3.29 5.38 -25.37
N GLY A 225 3.27 5.81 -26.63
CA GLY A 225 2.20 5.45 -27.58
C GLY A 225 0.85 6.16 -27.39
N TYR A 226 -0.07 5.85 -28.31
CA TYR A 226 -1.42 6.43 -28.37
C TYR A 226 -2.45 5.66 -27.54
N ALA A 227 -2.22 4.36 -27.33
CA ALA A 227 -3.08 3.54 -26.51
C ALA A 227 -2.76 3.80 -25.02
N LYS A 228 -3.83 3.99 -24.23
CA LYS A 228 -3.78 4.52 -22.85
C LYS A 228 -4.74 3.77 -21.92
N ARG A 229 -5.44 2.77 -22.43
CA ARG A 229 -6.28 1.93 -21.59
C ARG A 229 -5.48 0.69 -21.31
N LEU A 230 -5.45 0.25 -20.06
CA LEU A 230 -4.98 -1.08 -19.73
C LEU A 230 -6.19 -2.01 -19.79
N ASP A 231 -6.22 -2.91 -20.75
CA ASP A 231 -7.17 -4.01 -20.82
C ASP A 231 -6.57 -5.27 -20.18
N LEU A 232 -7.26 -5.80 -19.16
CA LEU A 232 -6.82 -6.99 -18.42
C LEU A 232 -7.59 -8.23 -18.89
N ASP A 233 -6.95 -9.39 -18.81
CA ASP A 233 -7.65 -10.65 -19.04
C ASP A 233 -8.68 -10.90 -17.91
N ASP A 234 -9.71 -11.69 -18.18
CA ASP A 234 -10.72 -12.05 -17.17
C ASP A 234 -10.07 -12.80 -15.98
N GLN A 235 -8.95 -13.48 -16.24
CA GLN A 235 -8.16 -14.20 -15.25
C GLN A 235 -6.71 -13.69 -15.24
N VAL A 236 -6.19 -13.49 -14.03
CA VAL A 236 -4.79 -13.11 -13.80
C VAL A 236 -4.09 -14.20 -13.03
N SER A 237 -2.87 -14.52 -13.45
CA SER A 237 -2.03 -15.49 -12.75
C SER A 237 -1.19 -14.79 -11.67
N VAL A 238 -1.13 -15.41 -10.50
CA VAL A 238 -0.35 -15.03 -9.32
C VAL A 238 0.58 -16.19 -8.98
#